data_AF-A0A0M0KHK3-F1
#
_entry.id   AF-A0A0M0KHK3-F1
#
_cell.length_a   1.000
_cell.length_b   1.000
_cell.length_c   1.000
_cell.angle_alpha   90.00
_cell.angle_beta   90.00
_cell.angle_gamma   90.00
#
_symmetry.space_group_name_H-M   'P 1'
#
loop_
_entity.id
_entity.type
_entity.pdbx_description
1 polymer ?
#
loop_
_entity_poly.entity_id
_entity_poly.type
_entity_poly.pdbx_seq_one_letter_code
_entity_poly.pdbx_strand_id
1 'polypeptide(L)'
;MNKEDALRSFVKEVKKGKQQLKDKRFEEGIQTLTPYIELFRQTDVAEPQVFVSYAIAQLRTGEFEGFLRTVEDIKGMELKTEAEVKAVEKLEGFLHDVLAQLASSDKQL
;
A
#
# COMPACT_ATOMS: atom_id res chain seq x y z
N MET A 1 -17.32 -8.35 -23.34
CA MET A 1 -17.34 -8.43 -21.86
C MET A 1 -18.33 -7.38 -21.37
N ASN A 2 -19.30 -7.76 -20.54
CA ASN A 2 -20.24 -6.79 -19.97
C ASN A 2 -19.58 -6.08 -18.76
N LYS A 3 -20.17 -4.97 -18.30
CA LYS A 3 -19.61 -4.15 -17.21
C LYS A 3 -19.50 -4.92 -15.88
N GLU A 4 -20.45 -5.82 -15.60
CA GLU A 4 -20.47 -6.61 -14.37
C GLU A 4 -19.33 -7.63 -14.33
N ASP A 5 -19.05 -8.30 -15.44
CA ASP A 5 -17.96 -9.27 -15.57
C ASP A 5 -16.59 -8.60 -15.41
N ALA A 6 -16.45 -7.40 -15.97
CA ALA A 6 -15.24 -6.59 -15.81
C ALA A 6 -15.01 -6.21 -14.35
N LEU A 7 -16.06 -5.77 -13.64
CA LEU A 7 -15.98 -5.42 -12.22
C LEU A 7 -15.68 -6.63 -11.33
N ARG A 8 -16.29 -7.79 -11.62
CA ARG A 8 -16.01 -9.04 -10.88
C ARG A 8 -14.55 -9.47 -11.06
N SER A 9 -14.03 -9.35 -12.27
CA SER A 9 -12.64 -9.69 -12.60
C SER A 9 -11.68 -8.75 -11.88
N PHE A 10 -11.97 -7.45 -11.89
CA PHE A 10 -11.23 -6.44 -11.12
C PHE A 10 -11.16 -6.78 -9.62
N VAL A 11 -12.30 -7.03 -8.99
CA VAL A 11 -12.36 -7.36 -7.55
C VAL A 11 -11.60 -8.65 -7.25
N LYS A 12 -11.64 -9.63 -8.15
CA LYS A 12 -10.92 -10.89 -7.99
C LYS A 12 -9.40 -10.68 -7.99
N GLU A 13 -8.87 -9.87 -8.89
CA GLU A 13 -7.43 -9.61 -8.96
C GLU A 13 -6.94 -8.77 -7.78
N VAL A 14 -7.72 -7.76 -7.33
CA VAL A 14 -7.38 -7.03 -6.10
C VAL A 14 -7.33 -7.97 -4.89
N LYS A 15 -8.32 -8.87 -4.75
CA LYS A 15 -8.32 -9.89 -3.68
C LYS A 15 -7.11 -10.83 -3.77
N LYS A 16 -6.73 -11.24 -4.99
CA LYS A 16 -5.54 -12.07 -5.22
C LYS A 16 -4.28 -11.34 -4.79
N GLY A 17 -4.11 -10.08 -5.17
CA GLY A 17 -3.00 -9.23 -4.74
C GLY A 17 -2.91 -9.12 -3.23
N LYS A 18 -4.03 -8.82 -2.56
CA LYS A 18 -4.10 -8.79 -1.08
C LYS A 18 -3.70 -10.13 -0.45
N GLN A 19 -4.14 -11.24 -1.04
CA GLN A 19 -3.78 -12.58 -0.56
C GLN A 19 -2.29 -12.86 -0.75
N GLN A 20 -1.69 -12.50 -1.87
CA GLN A 20 -0.24 -12.62 -2.10
C GLN A 20 0.56 -11.85 -1.05
N LEU A 21 0.15 -10.62 -0.74
CA LEU A 21 0.78 -9.83 0.34
C LEU A 21 0.64 -10.49 1.71
N LYS A 22 -0.54 -11.05 2.02
CA LYS A 22 -0.78 -11.81 3.25
C LYS A 22 0.11 -13.06 3.35
N ASP A 23 0.36 -13.71 2.22
CA ASP A 23 1.25 -14.88 2.10
C ASP A 23 2.75 -14.50 2.05
N LYS A 24 3.09 -13.21 2.25
CA LYS A 24 4.45 -12.66 2.15
C LYS A 24 5.11 -12.80 0.76
N ARG A 25 4.30 -13.00 -0.29
CA ARG A 25 4.75 -12.93 -1.69
C ARG A 25 4.68 -11.48 -2.16
N PHE A 26 5.60 -10.67 -1.64
CA PHE A 26 5.53 -9.21 -1.75
C PHE A 26 5.67 -8.72 -3.19
N GLU A 27 6.65 -9.21 -3.93
CA GLU A 27 6.92 -8.82 -5.31
C GLU A 27 5.72 -9.16 -6.21
N GLU A 28 5.20 -10.39 -6.11
CA GLU A 28 4.01 -10.83 -6.85
C GLU A 28 2.77 -9.99 -6.50
N GLY A 29 2.58 -9.71 -5.22
CA GLY A 29 1.44 -8.92 -4.75
C GLY A 29 1.55 -7.46 -5.15
N ILE A 30 2.74 -6.87 -5.14
CA ILE A 30 3.00 -5.52 -5.66
C ILE A 30 2.67 -5.49 -7.15
N GLN A 31 3.26 -6.39 -7.95
CA GLN A 31 3.00 -6.46 -9.39
C GLN A 31 1.51 -6.60 -9.71
N THR A 32 0.81 -7.44 -8.92
CA THR A 32 -0.63 -7.64 -9.08
C THR A 32 -1.41 -6.38 -8.70
N LEU A 33 -1.05 -5.68 -7.61
CA LEU A 33 -1.80 -4.54 -7.09
C LEU A 33 -1.49 -3.20 -7.77
N THR A 34 -0.29 -3.00 -8.32
CA THR A 34 0.14 -1.73 -8.94
C THR A 34 -0.89 -1.12 -9.90
N PRO A 35 -1.43 -1.82 -10.91
CA PRO A 35 -2.40 -1.20 -11.82
C PRO A 35 -3.69 -0.75 -11.11
N TYR A 36 -4.06 -1.41 -10.02
CA TYR A 36 -5.24 -1.09 -9.22
C TYR A 36 -4.99 0.10 -8.30
N ILE A 37 -3.81 0.19 -7.72
CA ILE A 37 -3.39 1.36 -6.92
C ILE A 37 -3.37 2.61 -7.79
N GLU A 38 -2.81 2.54 -9.00
CA GLU A 38 -2.83 3.68 -9.93
C GLU A 38 -4.25 4.06 -10.35
N LEU A 39 -5.15 3.09 -10.51
CA LEU A 39 -6.56 3.41 -10.73
C LEU A 39 -7.18 4.09 -9.52
N PHE A 40 -6.96 3.59 -8.30
CA PHE A 40 -7.51 4.20 -7.10
C PHE A 40 -7.03 5.63 -6.89
N ARG A 41 -5.75 5.93 -7.19
CA ARG A 41 -5.19 7.29 -7.18
C ARG A 41 -5.92 8.27 -8.12
N GLN A 42 -6.54 7.78 -9.18
CA GLN A 42 -7.30 8.59 -10.14
C GLN A 42 -8.77 8.73 -9.78
N THR A 43 -9.21 8.14 -8.67
CA THR A 43 -10.61 8.10 -8.24
C THR A 43 -10.76 8.63 -6.81
N ASP A 44 -11.98 8.99 -6.43
CA ASP A 44 -12.31 9.34 -5.04
C ASP A 44 -12.52 8.11 -4.14
N VAL A 45 -12.16 6.90 -4.60
CA VAL A 45 -12.33 5.67 -3.84
C VAL A 45 -11.16 5.49 -2.89
N ALA A 46 -11.42 5.72 -1.60
CA ALA A 46 -10.46 5.43 -0.53
C ALA A 46 -10.49 3.94 -0.16
N GLU A 47 -9.35 3.27 -0.31
CA GLU A 47 -9.13 1.90 0.17
C GLU A 47 -7.88 1.85 1.08
N PRO A 48 -7.90 2.51 2.26
CA PRO A 48 -6.69 2.73 3.07
C PRO A 48 -5.96 1.45 3.44
N GLN A 49 -6.69 0.36 3.73
CA GLN A 49 -6.08 -0.93 4.08
C GLN A 49 -5.29 -1.56 2.92
N VAL A 50 -5.73 -1.37 1.68
CA VAL A 50 -5.03 -1.88 0.50
C VAL A 50 -3.75 -1.09 0.31
N PHE A 51 -3.81 0.23 0.41
CA PHE A 51 -2.63 1.11 0.33
C PHE A 51 -1.63 0.81 1.44
N VAL A 52 -2.06 0.63 2.69
CA VAL A 52 -1.18 0.26 3.81
C VAL A 52 -0.47 -1.07 3.54
N SER A 53 -1.21 -2.09 3.09
CA SER A 53 -0.62 -3.40 2.79
C SER A 53 0.41 -3.30 1.66
N TYR A 54 0.08 -2.54 0.62
CA TYR A 54 0.93 -2.29 -0.53
C TYR A 54 2.21 -1.52 -0.14
N ALA A 55 2.09 -0.45 0.67
CA ALA A 55 3.21 0.31 1.19
C ALA A 55 4.17 -0.56 2.01
N ILE A 56 3.64 -1.40 2.90
CA ILE A 56 4.46 -2.34 3.68
C ILE A 56 5.21 -3.30 2.75
N ALA A 57 4.56 -3.79 1.70
CA ALA A 57 5.21 -4.66 0.72
C ALA A 57 6.34 -3.95 -0.01
N GLN A 58 6.11 -2.72 -0.49
CA GLN A 58 7.12 -1.90 -1.15
C GLN A 58 8.33 -1.67 -0.26
N LEU A 59 8.11 -1.35 1.02
CA LEU A 59 9.19 -1.19 1.98
C LEU A 59 9.99 -2.50 2.16
N ARG A 60 9.31 -3.66 2.22
CA ARG A 60 9.96 -4.98 2.37
C ARG A 60 10.79 -5.37 1.16
N THR A 61 10.43 -4.91 -0.03
CA THR A 61 11.15 -5.19 -1.28
C THR A 61 12.18 -4.12 -1.63
N GLY A 62 12.35 -3.08 -0.79
CA GLY A 62 13.29 -1.99 -1.03
C GLY A 62 12.81 -0.95 -2.06
N GLU A 63 11.53 -0.96 -2.43
CA GLU A 63 10.90 0.02 -3.32
C GLU A 63 10.57 1.31 -2.56
N PHE A 64 11.61 1.99 -2.05
CA PHE A 64 11.48 3.10 -1.10
C PHE A 64 10.72 4.31 -1.67
N GLU A 65 11.00 4.71 -2.91
CA GLU A 65 10.28 5.82 -3.55
C GLU A 65 8.79 5.51 -3.68
N GLY A 66 8.47 4.28 -4.08
CA GLY A 66 7.11 3.78 -4.16
C GLY A 66 6.41 3.78 -2.81
N PHE A 67 7.11 3.34 -1.76
CA PHE A 67 6.61 3.39 -0.39
C PHE A 67 6.27 4.81 0.07
N LEU A 68 7.17 5.78 -0.15
CA LEU A 68 6.94 7.18 0.26
C LEU A 68 5.74 7.79 -0.45
N ARG A 69 5.60 7.56 -1.77
CA ARG A 69 4.43 8.00 -2.54
C ARG A 69 3.15 7.39 -1.98
N THR A 70 3.14 6.09 -1.70
CA THR A 70 1.95 5.42 -1.13
C THR A 70 1.59 5.96 0.26
N VAL A 71 2.58 6.31 1.09
CA VAL A 71 2.32 6.97 2.39
C VAL A 71 1.69 8.35 2.19
N GLU A 72 2.17 9.13 1.22
CA GLU A 72 1.59 10.43 0.89
C GLU A 72 0.13 10.31 0.42
N ASP A 73 -0.17 9.33 -0.44
CA ASP A 73 -1.55 9.07 -0.89
C ASP A 73 -2.49 8.81 0.30
N ILE A 74 -2.04 8.01 1.28
CA ILE A 74 -2.84 7.63 2.45
C ILE A 74 -3.20 8.85 3.32
N LYS A 75 -2.30 9.85 3.43
CA LYS A 75 -2.56 11.06 4.24
C LYS A 75 -3.74 11.88 3.73
N GLY A 76 -4.06 11.76 2.44
CA GLY A 76 -5.22 12.41 1.83
C GLY A 76 -6.53 11.62 1.96
N MET A 77 -6.51 10.39 2.48
CA MET A 77 -7.68 9.52 2.51
C MET A 77 -8.56 9.74 3.73
N GLU A 78 -9.87 9.68 3.52
CA GLU A 78 -10.84 9.62 4.61
C GLU A 78 -10.80 8.23 5.28
N LEU A 79 -10.51 8.20 6.58
CA LEU A 79 -10.50 6.97 7.39
C LEU A 79 -11.85 6.84 8.11
N LYS A 80 -12.57 5.75 7.85
CA LYS A 80 -13.97 5.59 8.29
C LYS A 80 -14.11 4.63 9.47
N THR A 81 -13.12 3.79 9.68
CA THR A 81 -13.14 2.73 10.68
C THR A 81 -11.90 2.77 11.58
N GLU A 82 -12.05 2.31 12.83
CA GLU A 82 -10.90 2.17 13.74
C GLU A 82 -9.81 1.25 13.17
N ALA A 83 -10.20 0.26 12.38
CA ALA A 83 -9.26 -0.65 11.75
C ALA A 83 -8.37 0.06 10.71
N GLU A 84 -8.93 1.01 9.96
CA GLU A 84 -8.16 1.84 9.03
C GLU A 84 -7.23 2.79 9.77
N VAL A 85 -7.71 3.46 10.81
CA VAL A 85 -6.88 4.33 11.66
C VAL A 85 -5.67 3.57 12.20
N LYS A 86 -5.88 2.43 12.84
CA LYS A 86 -4.79 1.59 13.38
C LYS A 86 -3.83 1.09 12.31
N ALA A 87 -4.32 0.83 11.09
CA ALA A 87 -3.48 0.40 9.99
C ALA A 87 -2.56 1.52 9.51
N VAL A 88 -3.07 2.76 9.41
CA VAL A 88 -2.30 3.94 9.03
C VAL A 88 -1.29 4.30 10.13
N GLU A 89 -1.69 4.33 11.40
CA GLU A 89 -0.77 4.59 12.53
C GLU A 89 0.41 3.61 12.55
N LYS A 90 0.13 2.32 12.28
CA LYS A 90 1.18 1.30 12.18
C LYS A 90 2.15 1.58 11.02
N LEU A 91 1.63 2.05 9.88
CA LEU A 91 2.46 2.43 8.73
C LEU A 91 3.34 3.63 9.04
N GLU A 92 2.79 4.64 9.73
CA GLU A 92 3.54 5.82 10.16
C GLU A 92 4.67 5.45 11.13
N GLY A 93 4.42 4.50 12.04
CA GLY A 93 5.46 3.92 12.89
C GLY A 93 6.61 3.32 12.06
N PHE A 94 6.29 2.52 11.04
CA PHE A 94 7.33 1.99 10.14
C PHE A 94 8.09 3.08 9.40
N LEU A 95 7.40 4.13 8.92
CA LEU A 95 8.07 5.26 8.27
C LEU A 95 9.04 5.94 9.24
N HIS A 96 8.63 6.18 10.48
CA HIS A 96 9.47 6.81 11.49
C HIS A 96 10.73 5.99 11.77
N ASP A 97 10.58 4.67 11.94
CA ASP A 97 11.71 3.76 12.17
C ASP A 97 12.70 3.75 11.00
N VAL A 98 12.20 3.80 9.76
CA VAL A 98 13.04 3.85 8.55
C VAL A 98 13.81 5.17 8.49
N LEU A 99 13.12 6.30 8.70
CA LEU A 99 13.76 7.62 8.67
C LEU A 99 14.79 7.80 9.79
N ALA A 100 14.51 7.28 10.99
CA ALA A 100 15.44 7.30 12.11
C ALA A 100 16.71 6.50 11.80
N GLN A 101 16.58 5.32 11.18
CA GLN A 101 17.71 4.51 10.75
C GLN A 101 18.57 5.26 9.72
N LEU A 102 17.95 5.82 8.67
CA LEU A 102 18.66 6.59 7.64
C LEU A 102 19.42 7.78 8.23
N ALA A 103 18.77 8.57 9.10
CA ALA A 103 19.39 9.72 9.75
C ALA A 103 20.53 9.33 10.72
N SER A 104 20.50 8.12 11.27
CA SER A 104 21.58 7.60 12.12
C SER A 104 22.76 7.06 11.32
N SER A 105 22.52 6.50 10.13
CA SER A 105 23.57 6.02 9.22
C SER A 105 24.40 7.17 8.63
N ASP A 106 23.77 8.32 8.36
CA ASP A 106 24.46 9.53 7.88
C ASP A 106 25.39 10.16 8.92
N LYS A 107 25.20 9.89 10.21
CA LYS A 107 26.07 10.41 11.29
C LYS A 107 27.34 9.59 11.53
N GLN A 108 27.52 8.48 10.82
CA GLN A 108 28.67 7.58 10.95
C GLN A 108 29.66 7.68 9.78
N LEU A 109 29.44 8.61 8.84
CA LEU A 109 30.35 8.99 7.75
C LEU A 109 30.91 10.40 8.00
#